data_AF-A0A924CDE6-F1
#
_entry.id   AF-A0A924CDE6-F1
#
_cell.length_a   1.000
_cell.length_b   1.000
_cell.length_c   1.000
_cell.angle_alpha   90.00
_cell.angle_beta   90.00
_cell.angle_gamma   90.00
#
_symmetry.space_group_name_H-M   'P 1'
#
loop_
_entity.id
_entity.type
_entity.pdbx_description
1 polymer ?
#
loop_
_entity_poly.entity_id
_entity_poly.type
_entity_poly.pdbx_seq_one_letter_code
_entity_poly.pdbx_strand_id
1 'polypeptide(L)'
;HYKMDNAERIALILALSPHVKPSLLDLLFVKNNETERGYTAFGGLKGIAHGGFIPTGETLMFLLAGTELNLRFKYMLLLEEGHFFSAHHVLTLMPAPNDEPALSGALKISREFLAQFTTGHIGKPSFSMDFPAKLITTALEWEDLVLPARTHEQIDEIKTWVTHSHTLMNEWGMSKKLKPGFKSLFFGPPGTGKTLTACLLGKQCGMDVYRIDLSMVISKYIGETEKNLSKIFDMAEDKNWILFFDEAEALFGKRTGVSDAHDRFANQEVSYLLQRIEDFNGVVILASNLKSNIDDAFTRRFQSVIYFPVPAPEQRYQLWDKAFPDSAGRDEKINLKEIAFKYELTGGTIMNIIRYSSLMTLKRNENTITFNDIQQGIKREYLKEGKIIT
;
A
#
# COMPACT_ATOMS: atom_id res chain seq x y z
N HIS A 1 1.00 14.44 -19.86
CA HIS A 1 1.86 13.27 -20.09
C HIS A 1 1.61 12.59 -21.43
N TYR A 2 0.38 12.46 -21.94
CA TYR A 2 0.11 11.87 -23.27
C TYR A 2 -0.39 12.91 -24.28
N LYS A 3 0.17 12.92 -25.50
CA LYS A 3 -0.36 13.70 -26.62
C LYS A 3 -1.45 12.89 -27.31
N MET A 4 -2.67 12.99 -26.78
CA MET A 4 -3.77 12.17 -27.27
C MET A 4 -4.29 12.64 -28.63
N ASP A 5 -4.50 11.69 -29.53
CA ASP A 5 -5.17 11.91 -30.81
C ASP A 5 -6.70 12.03 -30.64
N ASN A 6 -7.42 12.24 -31.74
CA ASN A 6 -8.87 12.40 -31.69
C ASN A 6 -9.61 11.11 -31.31
N ALA A 7 -9.11 9.95 -31.74
CA ALA A 7 -9.76 8.66 -31.47
C ALA A 7 -9.64 8.30 -29.98
N GLU A 8 -8.46 8.51 -29.41
CA GLU A 8 -8.17 8.33 -27.98
C GLU A 8 -9.04 9.28 -27.12
N ARG A 9 -9.19 10.54 -27.53
CA ARG A 9 -10.07 11.49 -26.83
C ARG A 9 -11.53 11.04 -26.86
N ILE A 10 -12.00 10.53 -27.99
CA ILE A 10 -13.38 10.01 -28.11
C ILE A 10 -13.57 8.81 -27.18
N ALA A 11 -12.61 7.87 -27.13
CA ALA A 11 -12.66 6.74 -26.21
C ALA A 11 -12.80 7.17 -24.74
N LEU A 12 -12.02 8.17 -24.33
CA LEU A 12 -12.08 8.73 -22.97
C LEU A 12 -13.40 9.44 -22.69
N ILE A 13 -13.85 10.31 -23.60
CA ILE A 13 -15.13 11.02 -23.45
C ILE A 13 -16.28 10.01 -23.33
N LEU A 14 -16.23 8.95 -24.13
CA LEU A 14 -17.22 7.89 -24.10
C LEU A 14 -17.24 7.19 -22.74
N ALA A 15 -16.09 6.76 -22.21
CA ALA A 15 -15.99 6.14 -20.89
C ALA A 15 -16.36 7.09 -19.73
N LEU A 16 -16.14 8.39 -19.88
CA LEU A 16 -16.53 9.42 -18.90
C LEU A 16 -18.03 9.72 -18.91
N SER A 17 -18.69 9.56 -20.07
CA SER A 17 -20.06 10.00 -20.27
C SER A 17 -21.07 9.47 -19.23
N PRO A 18 -21.05 8.19 -18.80
CA PRO A 18 -22.02 7.69 -17.82
C PRO A 18 -21.85 8.32 -16.44
N HIS A 19 -20.68 8.91 -16.15
CA HIS A 19 -20.37 9.52 -14.85
C HIS A 19 -20.65 11.03 -14.83
N VAL A 20 -20.44 11.72 -15.95
CA VAL A 20 -20.52 13.19 -16.03
C VAL A 20 -21.86 13.65 -16.59
N LYS A 21 -22.38 12.97 -17.62
CA LYS A 21 -23.66 13.30 -18.26
C LYS A 21 -24.33 12.01 -18.70
N PRO A 22 -24.98 11.27 -17.78
CA PRO A 22 -25.52 9.92 -18.05
C PRO A 22 -26.46 9.85 -19.25
N SER A 23 -27.20 10.94 -19.53
CA SER A 23 -28.16 11.01 -20.63
C SER A 23 -27.53 11.31 -22.00
N LEU A 24 -26.21 11.50 -22.09
CA LEU A 24 -25.54 11.92 -23.33
C LEU A 24 -25.72 10.91 -24.47
N LEU A 25 -25.75 9.61 -24.14
CA LEU A 25 -25.81 8.51 -25.10
C LEU A 25 -27.19 7.86 -25.21
N ASP A 26 -28.22 8.41 -24.54
CA ASP A 26 -29.58 7.83 -24.58
C ASP A 26 -30.16 7.77 -26.00
N LEU A 27 -29.69 8.66 -26.88
CA LEU A 27 -29.97 8.66 -28.32
C LEU A 27 -29.52 7.40 -29.07
N LEU A 28 -28.69 6.55 -28.46
CA LEU A 28 -28.31 5.25 -28.99
C LEU A 28 -29.25 4.11 -28.56
N PHE A 29 -30.23 4.37 -27.69
CA PHE A 29 -31.32 3.41 -27.42
C PHE A 29 -32.37 3.33 -28.54
N VAL A 30 -32.16 4.03 -29.66
CA VAL A 30 -33.08 4.01 -30.80
C VAL A 30 -33.28 2.57 -31.26
N LYS A 31 -34.55 2.19 -31.34
CA LYS A 31 -34.98 0.90 -31.88
C LYS A 31 -35.36 1.07 -33.34
N ASN A 32 -35.15 0.01 -34.12
CA ASN A 32 -35.70 -0.09 -35.46
C ASN A 32 -37.23 -0.13 -35.35
N ASN A 33 -37.91 0.77 -36.06
CA ASN A 33 -39.38 0.93 -36.02
C ASN A 33 -40.12 -0.29 -36.57
N GLU A 34 -39.48 -1.12 -37.41
CA GLU A 34 -40.10 -2.31 -38.01
C GLU A 34 -39.94 -3.55 -37.13
N THR A 35 -38.79 -3.68 -36.45
CA THR A 35 -38.46 -4.91 -35.70
C THR A 35 -38.52 -4.73 -34.19
N GLU A 36 -38.68 -3.50 -33.69
CA GLU A 36 -38.58 -3.09 -32.28
C GLU A 36 -37.25 -3.50 -31.59
N ARG A 37 -36.22 -3.83 -32.37
CA ARG A 37 -34.90 -4.24 -31.88
C ARG A 37 -33.94 -3.06 -31.93
N GLY A 38 -33.01 -3.00 -30.99
CA GLY A 38 -31.89 -2.06 -31.05
C GLY A 38 -30.94 -2.42 -32.20
N TYR A 39 -30.20 -1.42 -32.70
CA TYR A 39 -29.17 -1.65 -33.70
C TYR A 39 -27.93 -2.26 -33.04
N THR A 40 -27.54 -3.46 -33.46
CA THR A 40 -26.34 -4.15 -32.96
C THR A 40 -25.07 -3.31 -33.14
N ALA A 41 -25.02 -2.50 -34.20
CA ALA A 41 -23.92 -1.59 -34.48
C ALA A 41 -23.67 -0.57 -33.36
N PHE A 42 -24.68 -0.16 -32.58
CA PHE A 42 -24.48 0.84 -31.53
C PHE A 42 -23.82 0.26 -30.28
N GLY A 43 -23.90 -1.05 -30.08
CA GLY A 43 -23.49 -1.70 -28.84
C GLY A 43 -24.22 -1.15 -27.62
N GLY A 44 -23.52 -1.10 -26.49
CA GLY A 44 -24.03 -0.52 -25.26
C GLY A 44 -24.77 -1.51 -24.36
N LEU A 45 -24.65 -1.28 -23.05
CA LEU A 45 -25.36 -2.00 -22.01
C LEU A 45 -26.32 -1.04 -21.31
N LYS A 46 -27.49 -1.54 -20.89
CA LYS A 46 -28.40 -0.76 -20.05
C LYS A 46 -27.97 -0.87 -18.60
N GLY A 47 -27.68 0.26 -17.96
CA GLY A 47 -27.32 0.30 -16.55
C GLY A 47 -28.45 -0.19 -15.64
N ILE A 48 -28.17 -1.18 -14.79
CA ILE A 48 -29.19 -1.79 -13.91
C ILE A 48 -29.72 -0.79 -12.88
N ALA A 49 -28.82 -0.03 -12.24
CA ALA A 49 -29.19 0.87 -11.15
C ALA A 49 -29.70 2.24 -11.62
N HIS A 50 -29.00 2.88 -12.57
CA HIS A 50 -29.32 4.24 -13.03
C HIS A 50 -30.10 4.28 -14.37
N GLY A 51 -30.29 3.13 -15.03
CA GLY A 51 -31.11 3.00 -16.25
C GLY A 51 -30.49 3.55 -17.55
N GLY A 52 -29.36 4.25 -17.47
CA GLY A 52 -28.72 4.92 -18.62
C GLY A 52 -27.90 4.00 -19.53
N PHE A 53 -27.39 4.57 -20.61
CA PHE A 53 -26.56 3.86 -21.60
C PHE A 53 -25.10 3.76 -21.13
N ILE A 54 -24.61 2.54 -20.94
CA ILE A 54 -23.21 2.24 -20.64
C ILE A 54 -22.52 1.87 -21.96
N PRO A 55 -21.58 2.66 -22.47
CA PRO A 55 -20.94 2.38 -23.74
C PRO A 55 -20.04 1.15 -23.68
N THR A 56 -19.97 0.42 -24.79
CA THR A 56 -19.13 -0.77 -24.95
C THR A 56 -18.01 -0.55 -25.96
N GLY A 57 -17.11 -1.51 -26.11
CA GLY A 57 -16.11 -1.51 -27.19
C GLY A 57 -16.77 -1.34 -28.56
N GLU A 58 -17.95 -1.95 -28.76
CA GLU A 58 -18.72 -1.83 -30.00
C GLU A 58 -19.24 -0.40 -30.21
N THR A 59 -19.71 0.27 -29.15
CA THR A 59 -20.11 1.69 -29.22
C THR A 59 -18.94 2.57 -29.67
N LEU A 60 -17.72 2.30 -29.19
CA LEU A 60 -16.54 3.04 -29.61
C LEU A 60 -16.20 2.79 -31.08
N MET A 61 -16.24 1.53 -31.52
CA MET A 61 -15.98 1.19 -32.92
C MET A 61 -17.00 1.83 -33.87
N PHE A 62 -18.27 1.88 -33.47
CA PHE A 62 -19.32 2.55 -34.22
C PHE A 62 -19.03 4.04 -34.43
N LEU A 63 -18.65 4.75 -33.37
CA LEU A 63 -18.38 6.19 -33.44
C LEU A 63 -17.10 6.52 -34.21
N LEU A 64 -16.08 5.67 -34.13
CA LEU A 64 -14.78 5.93 -34.77
C LEU A 64 -14.68 5.44 -36.22
N ALA A 65 -15.38 4.35 -36.56
CA ALA A 65 -15.19 3.66 -37.82
C ALA A 65 -16.50 3.31 -38.54
N GLY A 66 -17.66 3.40 -37.88
CA GLY A 66 -18.95 3.01 -38.44
C GLY A 66 -18.90 1.58 -38.98
N THR A 67 -19.12 1.43 -40.29
CA THR A 67 -19.11 0.16 -41.01
C THR A 67 -17.78 -0.17 -41.70
N GLU A 68 -16.78 0.71 -41.66
CA GLU A 68 -15.50 0.50 -42.34
C GLU A 68 -14.58 -0.46 -41.58
N LEU A 69 -14.46 -1.70 -42.06
CA LEU A 69 -13.70 -2.76 -41.38
C LEU A 69 -12.23 -2.42 -41.13
N ASN A 70 -11.56 -1.76 -42.09
CA ASN A 70 -10.15 -1.39 -41.93
C ASN A 70 -9.94 -0.41 -40.77
N LEU A 71 -10.83 0.56 -40.62
CA LEU A 71 -10.80 1.50 -39.51
C LEU A 71 -11.16 0.82 -38.18
N ARG A 72 -12.11 -0.13 -38.21
CA ARG A 72 -12.46 -0.92 -37.02
C ARG A 72 -11.24 -1.68 -36.50
N PHE A 73 -10.55 -2.45 -37.34
CA PHE A 73 -9.36 -3.18 -36.92
C PHE A 73 -8.24 -2.26 -36.43
N LYS A 74 -8.05 -1.10 -37.08
CA LYS A 74 -7.09 -0.10 -36.62
C LYS A 74 -7.41 0.40 -35.21
N TYR A 75 -8.67 0.75 -34.92
CA TYR A 75 -9.04 1.34 -33.63
C TYR A 75 -9.27 0.31 -32.53
N MET A 76 -9.48 -0.97 -32.86
CA MET A 76 -9.47 -2.05 -31.87
C MET A 76 -8.15 -2.10 -31.09
N LEU A 77 -7.03 -1.71 -31.72
CA LEU A 77 -5.71 -1.61 -31.07
C LEU A 77 -5.69 -0.64 -29.88
N LEU A 78 -6.61 0.33 -29.81
CA LEU A 78 -6.73 1.24 -28.66
C LEU A 78 -7.13 0.51 -27.36
N LEU A 79 -7.78 -0.65 -27.49
CA LEU A 79 -8.31 -1.44 -26.37
C LEU A 79 -7.44 -2.66 -26.03
N GLU A 80 -6.31 -2.85 -26.72
CA GLU A 80 -5.36 -3.91 -26.43
C GLU A 80 -4.54 -3.64 -25.15
N GLU A 81 -3.97 -4.69 -24.56
CA GLU A 81 -3.18 -4.60 -23.33
C GLU A 81 -1.93 -3.71 -23.49
N GLY A 82 -1.34 -3.67 -24.68
CA GLY A 82 -0.14 -2.86 -24.96
C GLY A 82 -0.40 -1.37 -25.15
N HIS A 83 -1.65 -0.94 -25.32
CA HIS A 83 -1.98 0.48 -25.46
C HIS A 83 -1.94 1.19 -24.10
N PHE A 84 -1.58 2.47 -24.06
CA PHE A 84 -1.40 3.19 -22.78
C PHE A 84 -2.69 3.26 -21.95
N PHE A 85 -3.87 3.10 -22.56
CA PHE A 85 -5.13 3.00 -21.82
C PHE A 85 -5.14 1.81 -20.87
N SER A 86 -4.74 0.64 -21.35
CA SER A 86 -4.65 -0.59 -20.57
C SER A 86 -3.40 -0.59 -19.71
N ALA A 87 -2.24 -0.28 -20.31
CA ALA A 87 -0.94 -0.36 -19.67
C ALA A 87 -0.82 0.55 -18.43
N HIS A 88 -1.48 1.71 -18.42
CA HIS A 88 -1.47 2.63 -17.27
C HIS A 88 -2.82 2.71 -16.56
N HIS A 89 -3.69 1.72 -16.78
CA HIS A 89 -5.01 1.60 -16.15
C HIS A 89 -5.86 2.89 -16.24
N VAL A 90 -5.82 3.57 -17.39
CA VAL A 90 -6.65 4.76 -17.65
C VAL A 90 -8.07 4.33 -17.98
N LEU A 91 -8.21 3.40 -18.92
CA LEU A 91 -9.46 2.94 -19.48
C LEU A 91 -9.32 1.46 -19.80
N THR A 92 -10.34 0.67 -19.47
CA THR A 92 -10.33 -0.78 -19.69
C THR A 92 -11.64 -1.23 -20.32
N LEU A 93 -11.55 -2.17 -21.26
CA LEU A 93 -12.70 -2.91 -21.76
C LEU A 93 -12.96 -4.09 -20.81
N MET A 94 -14.11 -4.07 -20.13
CA MET A 94 -14.51 -5.18 -19.28
C MET A 94 -14.75 -6.44 -20.12
N PRO A 95 -14.52 -7.66 -19.58
CA PRO A 95 -14.91 -8.89 -20.27
C PRO A 95 -16.39 -8.87 -20.63
N ALA A 96 -16.71 -9.34 -21.83
CA ALA A 96 -18.08 -9.47 -22.29
C ALA A 96 -18.84 -10.53 -21.46
N PRO A 97 -20.12 -10.30 -21.10
CA PRO A 97 -20.91 -11.28 -20.36
C PRO A 97 -21.33 -12.47 -21.26
N ASN A 98 -21.59 -13.64 -20.68
CA ASN A 98 -22.30 -14.76 -21.32
C ASN A 98 -21.74 -15.21 -22.69
N ASP A 99 -20.42 -15.31 -22.84
CA ASP A 99 -19.75 -15.69 -24.11
C ASP A 99 -20.11 -14.77 -25.30
N GLU A 100 -20.49 -13.53 -25.02
CA GLU A 100 -20.72 -12.51 -26.05
C GLU A 100 -19.41 -12.08 -26.75
N PRO A 101 -19.51 -11.45 -27.93
CA PRO A 101 -18.35 -10.90 -28.62
C PRO A 101 -17.51 -9.98 -27.73
N ALA A 102 -16.18 -10.00 -27.89
CA ALA A 102 -15.26 -9.25 -27.03
C ALA A 102 -15.61 -7.76 -26.88
N LEU A 103 -16.10 -7.12 -27.95
CA LEU A 103 -16.49 -5.71 -27.97
C LEU A 103 -17.81 -5.40 -27.24
N SER A 104 -18.58 -6.41 -26.81
CA SER A 104 -19.76 -6.24 -25.94
C SER A 104 -19.37 -5.82 -24.51
N GLY A 105 -18.10 -5.89 -24.16
CA GLY A 105 -17.56 -5.41 -22.90
C GLY A 105 -17.83 -3.92 -22.64
N ALA A 106 -18.15 -3.55 -21.41
CA ALA A 106 -18.32 -2.16 -21.02
C ALA A 106 -16.97 -1.41 -21.03
N LEU A 107 -16.96 -0.19 -21.57
CA LEU A 107 -15.82 0.72 -21.45
C LEU A 107 -15.87 1.39 -20.09
N LYS A 108 -14.82 1.18 -19.30
CA LYS A 108 -14.74 1.71 -17.94
C LYS A 108 -13.50 2.55 -17.77
N ILE A 109 -13.68 3.78 -17.29
CA ILE A 109 -12.58 4.62 -16.83
C ILE A 109 -12.21 4.24 -15.38
N SER A 110 -10.93 4.29 -15.05
CA SER A 110 -10.52 4.06 -13.66
C SER A 110 -10.94 5.21 -12.74
N ARG A 111 -11.11 4.90 -11.45
CA ARG A 111 -11.57 5.89 -10.46
C ARG A 111 -10.62 7.08 -10.32
N GLU A 112 -9.33 6.83 -10.44
CA GLU A 112 -8.29 7.86 -10.36
C GLU A 112 -8.44 8.89 -11.49
N PHE A 113 -8.48 8.42 -12.74
CA PHE A 113 -8.63 9.31 -13.90
C PHE A 113 -10.01 9.96 -13.94
N LEU A 114 -11.06 9.26 -13.50
CA LEU A 114 -12.38 9.86 -13.32
C LEU A 114 -12.31 11.05 -12.34
N ALA A 115 -11.69 10.87 -11.18
CA ALA A 115 -11.54 11.93 -10.18
C ALA A 115 -10.67 13.08 -10.72
N GLN A 116 -9.58 12.77 -11.42
CA GLN A 116 -8.70 13.76 -12.05
C GLN A 116 -9.44 14.60 -13.09
N PHE A 117 -10.20 13.99 -14.00
CA PHE A 117 -10.92 14.71 -15.06
C PHE A 117 -12.14 15.49 -14.56
N THR A 118 -12.76 15.06 -13.45
CA THR A 118 -13.96 15.71 -12.92
C THR A 118 -13.67 16.77 -11.87
N THR A 119 -12.79 16.45 -10.92
CA THR A 119 -12.53 17.31 -9.74
C THR A 119 -11.16 17.96 -9.78
N GLY A 120 -10.26 17.51 -10.65
CA GLY A 120 -8.85 17.91 -10.64
C GLY A 120 -8.01 17.26 -9.51
N HIS A 121 -8.63 16.48 -8.63
CA HIS A 121 -7.98 15.87 -7.48
C HIS A 121 -7.99 14.34 -7.57
N ILE A 122 -6.81 13.74 -7.58
CA ILE A 122 -6.64 12.31 -7.40
C ILE A 122 -6.68 12.03 -5.90
N GLY A 123 -7.78 11.44 -5.42
CA GLY A 123 -7.87 10.97 -4.05
C GLY A 123 -6.92 9.80 -3.83
N LYS A 124 -6.15 9.82 -2.73
CA LYS A 124 -5.38 8.64 -2.30
C LYS A 124 -6.35 7.53 -1.88
N PRO A 125 -6.17 6.29 -2.35
CA PRO A 125 -7.09 5.20 -2.00
C PRO A 125 -7.16 5.01 -0.49
N SER A 126 -8.39 4.96 0.02
CA SER A 126 -8.69 4.66 1.41
C SER A 126 -8.89 3.16 1.61
N PHE A 127 -8.63 2.69 2.82
CA PHE A 127 -8.92 1.32 3.23
C PHE A 127 -10.36 0.90 2.91
N SER A 128 -10.53 -0.29 2.31
CA SER A 128 -11.83 -0.90 2.03
C SER A 128 -11.70 -2.43 1.96
N MET A 129 -12.81 -3.17 1.90
CA MET A 129 -12.77 -4.63 1.67
C MET A 129 -12.06 -5.00 0.36
N ASP A 130 -12.18 -4.16 -0.67
CA ASP A 130 -11.50 -4.34 -1.96
C ASP A 130 -10.04 -3.86 -1.98
N PHE A 131 -9.62 -3.11 -0.95
CA PHE A 131 -8.27 -2.55 -0.82
C PHE A 131 -7.82 -2.58 0.65
N PRO A 132 -7.31 -3.73 1.14
CA PRO A 132 -6.92 -3.94 2.53
C PRO A 132 -5.58 -3.26 2.89
N ALA A 133 -5.36 -2.06 2.38
CA ALA A 133 -4.18 -1.26 2.63
C ALA A 133 -4.57 0.11 3.21
N LYS A 134 -3.81 0.57 4.20
CA LYS A 134 -4.03 1.84 4.88
C LYS A 134 -2.82 2.74 4.70
N LEU A 135 -3.04 3.94 4.18
CA LEU A 135 -2.01 4.98 4.17
C LEU A 135 -1.59 5.31 5.61
N ILE A 136 -0.31 5.13 5.91
CA ILE A 136 0.29 5.49 7.20
C ILE A 136 1.18 6.71 7.03
N THR A 137 1.08 7.62 7.99
CA THR A 137 1.84 8.88 8.04
C THR A 137 2.31 9.13 9.46
N THR A 138 3.30 10.00 9.62
CA THR A 138 3.80 10.42 10.92
C THR A 138 4.01 11.93 10.94
N ALA A 139 3.76 12.55 12.09
CA ALA A 139 4.09 13.95 12.33
C ALA A 139 5.57 14.14 12.69
N LEU A 140 6.26 13.07 13.09
CA LEU A 140 7.68 13.10 13.45
C LEU A 140 8.57 13.37 12.23
N GLU A 141 9.78 13.85 12.50
CA GLU A 141 10.84 14.08 11.52
C GLU A 141 11.95 13.02 11.62
N TRP A 142 12.86 13.01 10.65
CA TRP A 142 13.95 12.03 10.59
C TRP A 142 14.85 12.11 11.81
N GLU A 143 15.03 13.31 12.35
CA GLU A 143 15.83 13.61 13.53
C GLU A 143 15.24 12.98 14.79
N ASP A 144 13.92 12.72 14.85
CA ASP A 144 13.27 12.09 16.00
C ASP A 144 13.56 10.58 16.08
N LEU A 145 13.99 9.97 14.97
CA LEU A 145 14.29 8.55 14.89
C LEU A 145 15.67 8.25 15.51
N VAL A 146 15.67 7.56 16.65
CA VAL A 146 16.90 7.12 17.31
C VAL A 146 17.14 5.64 17.00
N LEU A 147 18.21 5.36 16.25
CA LEU A 147 18.61 4.00 15.86
C LEU A 147 20.12 3.78 16.07
N PRO A 148 20.58 2.52 16.17
CA PRO A 148 22.00 2.20 16.11
C PRO A 148 22.61 2.59 14.75
N ALA A 149 23.89 2.98 14.77
CA ALA A 149 24.62 3.38 13.56
C ALA A 149 24.51 2.34 12.44
N ARG A 150 24.71 1.06 12.76
CA ARG A 150 24.57 -0.04 11.80
C ARG A 150 23.16 -0.12 11.18
N THR A 151 22.12 0.02 11.99
CA THR A 151 20.73 0.00 11.50
C THR A 151 20.47 1.19 10.60
N HIS A 152 21.00 2.36 10.96
CA HIS A 152 20.89 3.59 10.18
C HIS A 152 21.60 3.47 8.81
N GLU A 153 22.84 2.96 8.77
CA GLU A 153 23.57 2.68 7.53
C GLU A 153 22.77 1.77 6.57
N GLN A 154 22.20 0.68 7.09
CA GLN A 154 21.39 -0.23 6.27
C GLN A 154 20.09 0.43 5.76
N ILE A 155 19.53 1.37 6.50
CA ILE A 155 18.34 2.12 6.07
C ILE A 155 18.72 3.15 4.98
N ASP A 156 19.90 3.76 5.10
CA ASP A 156 20.40 4.69 4.09
C ASP A 156 20.71 3.99 2.75
N GLU A 157 21.00 2.69 2.74
CA GLU A 157 21.05 1.89 1.50
C GLU A 157 19.70 1.91 0.75
N ILE A 158 18.58 1.82 1.48
CA ILE A 158 17.23 1.88 0.89
C ILE A 158 16.99 3.26 0.27
N LYS A 159 17.35 4.33 0.97
CA LYS A 159 17.22 5.70 0.44
C LYS A 159 18.08 5.92 -0.80
N THR A 160 19.30 5.38 -0.76
CA THR A 160 20.26 5.46 -1.87
C THR A 160 19.67 4.77 -3.09
N TRP A 161 19.07 3.58 -2.91
CA TRP A 161 18.36 2.91 -3.98
C TRP A 161 17.21 3.75 -4.53
N VAL A 162 16.30 4.24 -3.67
CA VAL A 162 15.15 5.04 -4.11
C VAL A 162 15.60 6.23 -4.96
N THR A 163 16.67 6.90 -4.55
CA THR A 163 17.20 8.10 -5.23
C THR A 163 17.89 7.77 -6.56
N HIS A 164 18.63 6.66 -6.63
CA HIS A 164 19.54 6.38 -7.77
C HIS A 164 19.09 5.20 -8.65
N SER A 165 17.99 4.51 -8.32
CA SER A 165 17.51 3.32 -9.02
C SER A 165 17.28 3.57 -10.51
N HIS A 166 16.66 4.69 -10.88
CA HIS A 166 16.43 5.04 -12.29
C HIS A 166 17.75 5.11 -13.08
N THR A 167 18.74 5.83 -12.55
CA THR A 167 20.08 5.97 -13.12
C THR A 167 20.78 4.62 -13.24
N LEU A 168 20.76 3.82 -12.17
CA LEU A 168 21.39 2.50 -12.14
C LEU A 168 20.77 1.54 -13.16
N MET A 169 19.44 1.51 -13.25
CA MET A 169 18.72 0.56 -14.09
C MET A 169 18.76 0.96 -15.56
N ASN A 170 18.60 2.25 -15.86
CA ASN A 170 18.45 2.76 -17.23
C ASN A 170 19.77 3.26 -17.81
N GLU A 171 20.46 4.17 -17.14
CA GLU A 171 21.69 4.79 -17.66
C GLU A 171 22.87 3.82 -17.63
N TRP A 172 23.02 3.06 -16.54
CA TRP A 172 24.08 2.05 -16.43
C TRP A 172 23.66 0.70 -17.06
N GLY A 173 22.41 0.58 -17.51
CA GLY A 173 21.90 -0.61 -18.19
C GLY A 173 21.84 -1.87 -17.32
N MET A 174 21.76 -1.72 -15.99
CA MET A 174 21.73 -2.86 -15.06
C MET A 174 20.40 -3.61 -15.07
N SER A 175 19.36 -3.10 -15.75
CA SER A 175 18.09 -3.79 -15.97
C SER A 175 18.21 -5.19 -16.60
N LYS A 176 19.31 -5.47 -17.31
CA LYS A 176 19.59 -6.81 -17.87
C LYS A 176 20.12 -7.82 -16.84
N LYS A 177 20.58 -7.33 -15.68
CA LYS A 177 21.28 -8.13 -14.66
C LYS A 177 20.55 -8.12 -13.31
N LEU A 178 19.82 -7.06 -13.02
CA LEU A 178 19.09 -6.86 -11.78
C LEU A 178 17.60 -6.79 -12.07
N LYS A 179 16.80 -7.42 -11.20
CA LYS A 179 15.37 -7.13 -11.15
C LYS A 179 15.17 -5.73 -10.55
N PRO A 180 14.24 -4.92 -11.06
CA PRO A 180 13.82 -3.67 -10.42
C PRO A 180 13.18 -3.90 -9.03
N GLY A 181 13.04 -2.82 -8.28
CA GLY A 181 12.48 -2.79 -6.94
C GLY A 181 13.49 -3.11 -5.83
N PHE A 182 13.08 -2.80 -4.60
CA PHE A 182 13.91 -3.01 -3.40
C PHE A 182 13.07 -3.60 -2.28
N LYS A 183 13.46 -4.79 -1.82
CA LYS A 183 12.75 -5.58 -0.84
C LYS A 183 13.59 -5.65 0.43
N SER A 184 13.02 -5.16 1.52
CA SER A 184 13.66 -5.12 2.83
C SER A 184 12.86 -5.88 3.87
N LEU A 185 13.55 -6.58 4.77
CA LEU A 185 12.97 -7.22 5.93
C LEU A 185 13.45 -6.51 7.21
N PHE A 186 12.53 -5.85 7.90
CA PHE A 186 12.75 -5.24 9.21
C PHE A 186 12.37 -6.24 10.29
N PHE A 187 13.30 -6.60 11.16
CA PHE A 187 13.03 -7.54 12.23
C PHE A 187 13.57 -7.05 13.58
N GLY A 188 12.88 -7.44 14.65
CA GLY A 188 13.28 -7.11 16.01
C GLY A 188 12.07 -6.98 16.93
N PRO A 189 12.27 -6.75 18.23
CA PRO A 189 11.18 -6.63 19.20
C PRO A 189 10.11 -5.60 18.79
N PRO A 190 8.87 -5.72 19.28
CA PRO A 190 7.86 -4.69 19.09
C PRO A 190 8.31 -3.36 19.73
N GLY A 191 7.88 -2.23 19.18
CA GLY A 191 8.19 -0.91 19.75
C GLY A 191 9.59 -0.35 19.46
N THR A 192 10.39 -1.01 18.62
CA THR A 192 11.74 -0.54 18.23
C THR A 192 11.78 0.39 17.02
N GLY A 193 10.62 0.82 16.49
CA GLY A 193 10.54 1.85 15.45
C GLY A 193 10.47 1.35 14.00
N LYS A 194 10.19 0.06 13.75
CA LYS A 194 10.05 -0.52 12.39
C LYS A 194 9.04 0.25 11.51
N THR A 195 7.79 0.37 11.97
CA THR A 195 6.72 1.08 11.26
C THR A 195 6.99 2.58 11.14
N LEU A 196 7.57 3.19 12.19
CA LEU A 196 7.95 4.61 12.17
C LEU A 196 9.02 4.88 11.12
N THR A 197 10.04 4.01 11.03
CA THR A 197 11.11 4.10 10.04
C THR A 197 10.55 4.04 8.62
N ALA A 198 9.59 3.13 8.35
CA ALA A 198 8.93 3.07 7.05
C ALA A 198 8.18 4.37 6.71
N CYS A 199 7.44 4.95 7.67
CA CYS A 199 6.76 6.24 7.49
C CYS A 199 7.74 7.37 7.18
N LEU A 200 8.85 7.44 7.92
CA LEU A 200 9.87 8.47 7.76
C LEU A 200 10.63 8.32 6.43
N LEU A 201 10.90 7.08 6.00
CA LEU A 201 11.45 6.80 4.68
C LEU A 201 10.53 7.32 3.57
N GLY A 202 9.23 7.04 3.68
CA GLY A 202 8.24 7.56 2.74
C GLY A 202 8.22 9.09 2.71
N LYS A 203 8.18 9.72 3.88
CA LYS A 203 8.20 11.18 4.01
C LYS A 203 9.45 11.81 3.40
N GLN A 204 10.64 11.26 3.70
CA GLN A 204 11.91 11.79 3.19
C GLN A 204 12.08 11.59 1.68
N CYS A 205 11.55 10.49 1.14
CA CYS A 205 11.62 10.18 -0.29
C CYS A 205 10.43 10.71 -1.12
N GLY A 206 9.45 11.39 -0.49
CA GLY A 206 8.22 11.84 -1.16
C GLY A 206 7.34 10.69 -1.67
N MET A 207 7.35 9.56 -0.97
CA MET A 207 6.60 8.35 -1.28
C MET A 207 5.45 8.13 -0.29
N ASP A 208 4.31 7.67 -0.79
CA ASP A 208 3.21 7.24 0.08
C ASP A 208 3.49 5.85 0.66
N VAL A 209 3.19 5.65 1.94
CA VAL A 209 3.42 4.37 2.62
C VAL A 209 2.09 3.69 2.91
N TYR A 210 1.85 2.56 2.25
CA TYR A 210 0.64 1.77 2.46
C TYR A 210 0.94 0.58 3.35
N ARG A 211 0.35 0.58 4.54
CA ARG A 211 0.38 -0.56 5.45
C ARG A 211 -0.63 -1.61 5.03
N ILE A 212 -0.16 -2.82 4.78
CA ILE A 212 -0.96 -3.98 4.46
C ILE A 212 -0.98 -4.89 5.69
N ASP A 213 -2.19 -5.20 6.15
CA ASP A 213 -2.41 -6.11 7.27
C ASP A 213 -2.59 -7.54 6.74
N LEU A 214 -1.54 -8.36 6.91
CA LEU A 214 -1.51 -9.72 6.39
C LEU A 214 -2.55 -10.63 7.05
N SER A 215 -2.95 -10.35 8.29
CA SER A 215 -3.96 -11.14 9.01
C SER A 215 -5.35 -11.02 8.37
N MET A 216 -5.67 -9.84 7.81
CA MET A 216 -6.93 -9.61 7.09
C MET A 216 -6.90 -10.24 5.69
N VAL A 217 -5.74 -10.18 5.05
CA VAL A 217 -5.52 -10.73 3.72
C VAL A 217 -5.67 -12.26 3.75
N ILE A 218 -5.06 -12.96 4.70
CA ILE A 218 -5.02 -14.43 4.76
C ILE A 218 -6.35 -15.04 5.32
N SER A 219 -7.40 -14.25 5.50
CA SER A 219 -8.64 -14.70 6.15
C SER A 219 -9.56 -15.55 5.26
N LYS A 220 -10.04 -16.67 5.84
CA LYS A 220 -11.17 -17.62 5.56
C LYS A 220 -11.80 -17.83 4.16
N TYR A 221 -11.56 -17.02 3.14
CA TYR A 221 -12.18 -17.14 1.82
C TYR A 221 -11.10 -17.46 0.78
N ILE A 222 -10.88 -18.76 0.57
CA ILE A 222 -9.95 -19.32 -0.43
C ILE A 222 -10.26 -18.66 -1.79
N GLY A 223 -9.31 -17.88 -2.34
CA GLY A 223 -9.38 -17.25 -3.66
C GLY A 223 -9.75 -15.75 -3.71
N GLU A 224 -10.43 -15.18 -2.70
CA GLU A 224 -10.66 -13.72 -2.65
C GLU A 224 -9.39 -12.96 -2.24
N THR A 225 -8.56 -13.61 -1.42
CA THR A 225 -7.26 -13.16 -0.94
C THR A 225 -6.29 -12.82 -2.07
N GLU A 226 -6.10 -13.74 -3.03
CA GLU A 226 -5.18 -13.55 -4.17
C GLU A 226 -5.62 -12.38 -5.05
N LYS A 227 -6.94 -12.27 -5.31
CA LYS A 227 -7.49 -11.19 -6.11
C LYS A 227 -7.28 -9.83 -5.45
N ASN A 228 -7.49 -9.72 -4.15
CA ASN A 228 -7.29 -8.47 -3.41
C ASN A 228 -5.81 -8.09 -3.29
N LEU A 229 -4.93 -9.08 -3.11
CA LEU A 229 -3.48 -8.86 -3.15
C LEU A 229 -3.00 -8.41 -4.52
N SER A 230 -3.43 -9.09 -5.59
CA SER A 230 -3.06 -8.71 -6.97
C SER A 230 -3.42 -7.25 -7.21
N LYS A 231 -4.68 -6.86 -6.90
CA LYS A 231 -5.14 -5.47 -7.02
C LYS A 231 -4.22 -4.47 -6.31
N ILE A 232 -3.73 -4.77 -5.10
CA ILE A 232 -2.84 -3.85 -4.37
C ILE A 232 -1.53 -3.65 -5.13
N PHE A 233 -0.90 -4.74 -5.57
CA PHE A 233 0.35 -4.66 -6.34
C PHE A 233 0.13 -3.99 -7.69
N ASP A 234 -0.93 -4.35 -8.41
CA ASP A 234 -1.27 -3.78 -9.72
C ASP A 234 -1.54 -2.27 -9.60
N MET A 235 -2.24 -1.83 -8.55
CA MET A 235 -2.44 -0.40 -8.27
C MET A 235 -1.15 0.33 -7.88
N ALA A 236 -0.19 -0.37 -7.27
CA ALA A 236 1.05 0.21 -6.80
C ALA A 236 2.16 0.22 -7.86
N GLU A 237 2.04 -0.59 -8.93
CA GLU A 237 3.08 -0.83 -9.93
C GLU A 237 3.58 0.47 -10.58
N ASP A 238 2.65 1.35 -10.96
CA ASP A 238 2.96 2.65 -11.57
C ASP A 238 2.97 3.81 -10.57
N LYS A 239 3.01 3.52 -9.26
CA LYS A 239 2.96 4.52 -8.19
C LYS A 239 4.25 4.57 -7.41
N ASN A 240 4.58 5.77 -6.93
CA ASN A 240 5.73 5.97 -6.05
C ASN A 240 5.37 5.60 -4.60
N TRP A 241 5.02 4.34 -4.37
CA TRP A 241 4.55 3.83 -3.07
C TRP A 241 5.57 2.90 -2.42
N ILE A 242 5.58 2.92 -1.08
CA ILE A 242 6.21 1.90 -0.25
C ILE A 242 5.10 0.98 0.26
N LEU A 243 5.17 -0.30 -0.09
CA LEU A 243 4.28 -1.32 0.46
C LEU A 243 4.88 -1.85 1.76
N PHE A 244 4.25 -1.51 2.89
CA PHE A 244 4.68 -1.92 4.23
C PHE A 244 3.80 -3.07 4.73
N PHE A 245 4.34 -4.28 4.79
CA PHE A 245 3.66 -5.46 5.32
C PHE A 245 4.00 -5.61 6.80
N ASP A 246 3.00 -5.41 7.66
CA ASP A 246 3.15 -5.56 9.11
C ASP A 246 2.85 -7.01 9.53
N GLU A 247 3.40 -7.44 10.66
CA GLU A 247 3.18 -8.80 11.22
C GLU A 247 3.53 -9.92 10.23
N ALA A 248 4.64 -9.78 9.51
CA ALA A 248 5.06 -10.74 8.49
C ALA A 248 5.35 -12.15 9.04
N GLU A 249 5.45 -12.33 10.37
CA GLU A 249 5.44 -13.67 10.99
C GLU A 249 4.27 -14.56 10.55
N ALA A 250 3.13 -13.98 10.14
CA ALA A 250 2.00 -14.74 9.59
C ALA A 250 2.36 -15.45 8.26
N LEU A 251 3.33 -14.93 7.51
CA LEU A 251 3.86 -15.55 6.29
C LEU A 251 4.96 -16.56 6.56
N PHE A 252 5.66 -16.40 7.68
CA PHE A 252 6.85 -17.18 8.02
C PHE A 252 6.57 -18.23 9.11
N GLY A 253 5.30 -18.49 9.43
CA GLY A 253 4.92 -19.56 10.34
C GLY A 253 5.61 -20.86 9.93
N LYS A 254 6.19 -21.59 10.91
CA LYS A 254 6.82 -22.89 10.65
C LYS A 254 5.84 -23.69 9.79
N ARG A 255 6.29 -24.13 8.61
CA ARG A 255 5.59 -25.10 7.76
C ARG A 255 5.27 -26.31 8.64
N THR A 256 4.11 -26.34 9.28
CA THR A 256 3.69 -27.49 10.06
C THR A 256 3.59 -28.63 9.07
N GLY A 257 4.20 -29.77 9.42
CA GLY A 257 4.21 -30.94 8.56
C GLY A 257 2.78 -31.22 8.11
N VAL A 258 2.60 -31.32 6.79
CA VAL A 258 1.29 -31.43 6.13
C VAL A 258 0.49 -32.57 6.75
N SER A 259 -0.46 -32.26 7.63
CA SER A 259 -1.46 -33.23 8.10
C SER A 259 -2.80 -33.04 7.42
N ASP A 260 -3.17 -31.80 7.06
CA ASP A 260 -4.50 -31.46 6.52
C ASP A 260 -4.48 -30.71 5.19
N ALA A 261 -5.59 -30.79 4.45
CA ALA A 261 -5.79 -30.08 3.18
C ALA A 261 -5.73 -28.56 3.35
N HIS A 262 -6.22 -28.02 4.49
CA HIS A 262 -6.18 -26.59 4.81
C HIS A 262 -4.75 -26.02 4.87
N ASP A 263 -3.78 -26.78 5.39
CA ASP A 263 -2.39 -26.34 5.47
C ASP A 263 -1.74 -26.23 4.08
N ARG A 264 -2.17 -27.02 3.11
CA ARG A 264 -1.65 -26.92 1.73
C ARG A 264 -2.11 -25.64 1.05
N PHE A 265 -3.37 -25.26 1.22
CA PHE A 265 -3.92 -24.02 0.64
C PHE A 265 -3.25 -22.77 1.24
N ALA A 266 -3.06 -22.73 2.56
CA ALA A 266 -2.34 -21.63 3.20
C ALA A 266 -0.89 -21.49 2.69
N ASN A 267 -0.19 -22.61 2.48
CA ASN A 267 1.17 -22.58 1.93
C ASN A 267 1.22 -22.08 0.47
N GLN A 268 0.19 -22.37 -0.33
CA GLN A 268 0.09 -21.88 -1.71
C GLN A 268 -0.15 -20.37 -1.76
N GLU A 269 -1.06 -19.84 -0.93
CA GLU A 269 -1.34 -18.39 -0.85
C GLU A 269 -0.10 -17.59 -0.41
N VAL A 270 0.63 -18.09 0.59
CA VAL A 270 1.90 -17.50 1.02
C VAL A 270 2.94 -17.52 -0.10
N SER A 271 3.03 -18.62 -0.85
CA SER A 271 3.95 -18.74 -1.99
C SER A 271 3.62 -17.74 -3.10
N TYR A 272 2.33 -17.57 -3.42
CA TYR A 272 1.85 -16.59 -4.38
C TYR A 272 2.19 -15.16 -3.94
N LEU A 273 1.90 -14.80 -2.68
CA LEU A 273 2.22 -13.47 -2.15
C LEU A 273 3.72 -13.17 -2.23
N LEU A 274 4.56 -14.14 -1.86
CA LEU A 274 6.01 -13.97 -1.94
C LEU A 274 6.49 -13.77 -3.38
N GLN A 275 5.93 -14.50 -4.34
CA GLN A 275 6.22 -14.29 -5.76
C GLN A 275 5.82 -12.87 -6.20
N ARG A 276 4.64 -12.38 -5.78
CA ARG A 276 4.21 -11.00 -6.07
C ARG A 276 5.13 -9.95 -5.44
N ILE A 277 5.61 -10.18 -4.21
CA ILE A 277 6.60 -9.31 -3.56
C ILE A 277 7.91 -9.28 -4.35
N GLU A 278 8.37 -10.42 -4.88
CA GLU A 278 9.60 -10.50 -5.67
C GLU A 278 9.48 -9.78 -7.01
N ASP A 279 8.36 -9.94 -7.69
CA ASP A 279 8.10 -9.41 -9.01
C ASP A 279 7.68 -7.93 -9.00
N PHE A 280 7.27 -7.38 -7.85
CA PHE A 280 6.93 -5.97 -7.72
C PHE A 280 8.13 -5.07 -7.98
N ASN A 281 7.99 -4.10 -8.89
CA ASN A 281 9.09 -3.23 -9.31
C ASN A 281 9.36 -2.05 -8.34
N GLY A 282 8.52 -1.86 -7.32
CA GLY A 282 8.66 -0.81 -6.31
C GLY A 282 9.38 -1.21 -5.03
N VAL A 283 9.18 -0.42 -3.96
CA VAL A 283 9.78 -0.66 -2.64
C VAL A 283 8.83 -1.45 -1.76
N VAL A 284 9.31 -2.59 -1.23
CA VAL A 284 8.58 -3.41 -0.27
C VAL A 284 9.35 -3.50 1.03
N ILE A 285 8.67 -3.26 2.13
CA ILE A 285 9.21 -3.42 3.49
C ILE A 285 8.33 -4.41 4.24
N LEU A 286 8.88 -5.56 4.62
CA LEU A 286 8.24 -6.51 5.52
C LEU A 286 8.72 -6.25 6.94
N ALA A 287 7.83 -6.19 7.92
CA ALA A 287 8.17 -6.08 9.33
C ALA A 287 7.76 -7.34 10.09
N SER A 288 8.68 -7.92 10.87
CA SER A 288 8.38 -9.05 11.75
C SER A 288 8.96 -8.86 13.16
N ASN A 289 8.32 -9.49 14.13
CA ASN A 289 8.78 -9.52 15.51
C ASN A 289 9.74 -10.70 15.82
N LEU A 290 9.79 -11.71 14.95
CA LEU A 290 10.49 -12.99 15.22
C LEU A 290 11.50 -13.32 14.12
N LYS A 291 12.81 -13.27 14.43
CA LYS A 291 13.85 -13.74 13.49
C LYS A 291 13.91 -15.27 13.41
N SER A 292 13.68 -15.97 14.52
CA SER A 292 13.98 -17.40 14.67
C SER A 292 13.13 -18.35 13.83
N ASN A 293 12.09 -17.84 13.16
CA ASN A 293 11.17 -18.64 12.34
C ASN A 293 11.28 -18.34 10.83
N ILE A 294 12.17 -17.45 10.41
CA ILE A 294 12.32 -17.09 8.99
C ILE A 294 13.36 -18.00 8.34
N ASP A 295 12.95 -18.81 7.36
CA ASP A 295 13.83 -19.70 6.60
C ASP A 295 14.91 -18.89 5.84
N ASP A 296 16.15 -19.40 5.83
CA ASP A 296 17.27 -18.83 5.08
C ASP A 296 16.96 -18.70 3.58
N ALA A 297 16.14 -19.60 3.03
CA ALA A 297 15.68 -19.52 1.64
C ALA A 297 14.86 -18.26 1.36
N PHE A 298 14.09 -17.77 2.34
CA PHE A 298 13.33 -16.52 2.21
C PHE A 298 14.22 -15.30 2.38
N THR A 299 15.13 -15.35 3.36
CA THR A 299 16.04 -14.24 3.66
C THR A 299 16.89 -13.84 2.44
N ARG A 300 17.26 -14.81 1.58
CA ARG A 300 18.01 -14.57 0.32
C ARG A 300 17.25 -13.78 -0.75
N ARG A 301 15.93 -13.65 -0.64
CA ARG A 301 15.08 -12.91 -1.60
C ARG A 301 15.04 -11.41 -1.30
N PHE A 302 15.51 -11.00 -0.13
CA PHE A 302 15.58 -9.60 0.29
C PHE A 302 16.96 -9.02 -0.04
N GLN A 303 16.98 -7.79 -0.55
CA GLN A 303 18.23 -7.05 -0.75
C GLN A 303 18.79 -6.58 0.60
N SER A 304 17.92 -6.28 1.56
CA SER A 304 18.33 -5.85 2.91
C SER A 304 17.53 -6.52 4.01
N VAL A 305 18.24 -6.92 5.07
CA VAL A 305 17.66 -7.58 6.25
C VAL A 305 18.18 -6.82 7.48
N ILE A 306 17.31 -5.99 8.03
CA ILE A 306 17.68 -4.93 8.97
C ILE A 306 17.18 -5.30 10.37
N TYR A 307 18.12 -5.36 11.31
CA TYR A 307 17.81 -5.61 12.71
C TYR A 307 17.53 -4.31 13.46
N PHE A 308 16.41 -4.29 14.17
CA PHE A 308 16.00 -3.24 15.09
C PHE A 308 16.16 -3.75 16.53
N PRO A 309 17.34 -3.61 17.15
CA PRO A 309 17.56 -4.05 18.53
C PRO A 309 16.78 -3.20 19.53
N VAL A 310 16.70 -3.68 20.76
CA VAL A 310 16.34 -2.82 21.90
C VAL A 310 17.41 -1.71 22.02
N PRO A 311 17.01 -0.45 22.17
CA PRO A 311 17.96 0.67 22.22
C PRO A 311 18.91 0.54 23.41
N ALA A 312 20.18 0.88 23.20
CA ALA A 312 21.21 0.97 24.24
C ALA A 312 20.92 2.12 25.23
N PRO A 313 21.56 2.17 26.42
CA PRO A 313 21.31 3.21 27.41
C PRO A 313 21.38 4.65 26.85
N GLU A 314 22.39 4.97 26.04
CA GLU A 314 22.53 6.31 25.44
C GLU A 314 21.39 6.64 24.47
N GLN A 315 20.94 5.64 23.70
CA GLN A 315 19.81 5.79 22.78
C GLN A 315 18.50 5.94 23.55
N ARG A 316 18.33 5.19 24.64
CA ARG A 316 17.17 5.34 25.54
C ARG A 316 17.15 6.72 26.18
N TYR A 317 18.30 7.26 26.57
CA TYR A 317 18.39 8.63 27.08
C TYR A 317 17.90 9.63 26.03
N GLN A 318 18.37 9.54 24.78
CA GLN A 318 17.89 10.39 23.68
C GLN A 318 16.38 10.24 23.43
N LEU A 319 15.88 9.00 23.45
CA LEU A 319 14.45 8.73 23.29
C LEU A 319 13.63 9.35 24.43
N TRP A 320 14.09 9.22 25.67
CA TRP A 320 13.44 9.84 26.82
C TRP A 320 13.43 11.36 26.69
N ASP A 321 14.57 11.96 26.35
CA ASP A 321 14.72 13.41 26.24
C ASP A 321 13.76 14.00 25.20
N LYS A 322 13.65 13.36 24.03
CA LYS A 322 12.73 13.75 22.95
C LYS A 322 11.25 13.43 23.22
N ALA A 323 10.97 12.49 24.12
CA ALA A 323 9.59 12.06 24.36
C ALA A 323 8.79 13.04 25.22
N PHE A 324 9.45 13.90 26.01
CA PHE A 324 8.75 14.87 26.85
C PHE A 324 8.07 15.96 26.01
N PRO A 325 6.81 16.32 26.30
CA PRO A 325 6.18 17.46 25.65
C PRO A 325 6.87 18.77 26.04
N ASP A 326 7.18 19.63 25.07
CA ASP A 326 7.80 20.95 25.30
C ASP A 326 6.98 21.84 26.24
N SER A 327 5.65 21.66 26.26
CA SER A 327 4.73 22.45 27.08
C SER A 327 4.59 21.96 28.52
N ALA A 328 5.10 20.77 28.84
CA ALA A 328 4.99 20.17 30.16
C ALA A 328 6.27 20.43 30.97
N GLY A 329 6.12 20.88 32.21
CA GLY A 329 7.22 20.95 33.15
C GLY A 329 7.74 19.57 33.50
N ARG A 330 9.02 19.49 33.85
CA ARG A 330 9.67 18.25 34.32
C ARG A 330 10.20 18.45 35.73
N ASP A 331 9.84 17.53 36.62
CA ASP A 331 10.37 17.50 37.98
C ASP A 331 11.89 17.30 37.98
N GLU A 332 12.61 18.14 38.75
CA GLU A 332 14.07 18.12 38.89
C GLU A 332 14.58 16.76 39.41
N LYS A 333 13.74 16.01 40.12
CA LYS A 333 14.07 14.66 40.62
C LYS A 333 14.17 13.61 39.51
N ILE A 334 13.71 13.92 38.29
CA ILE A 334 13.77 12.99 37.16
C ILE A 334 15.19 12.99 36.57
N ASN A 335 15.96 11.95 36.91
CA ASN A 335 17.25 11.67 36.28
C ASN A 335 17.08 10.70 35.10
N LEU A 336 16.99 11.23 33.87
CA LEU A 336 16.82 10.39 32.67
C LEU A 336 18.01 9.48 32.40
N LYS A 337 19.24 9.86 32.76
CA LYS A 337 20.41 9.02 32.55
C LYS A 337 20.33 7.75 33.40
N GLU A 338 19.92 7.90 34.67
CA GLU A 338 19.72 6.78 35.57
C GLU A 338 18.56 5.89 35.10
N ILE A 339 17.43 6.48 34.70
CA ILE A 339 16.26 5.74 34.19
C ILE A 339 16.64 4.97 32.91
N ALA A 340 17.32 5.63 31.97
CA ALA A 340 17.76 5.02 30.72
C ALA A 340 18.77 3.89 30.94
N PHE A 341 19.65 4.01 31.94
CA PHE A 341 20.60 2.95 32.30
C PHE A 341 19.90 1.76 32.97
N LYS A 342 19.03 2.04 33.96
CA LYS A 342 18.40 1.02 34.81
C LYS A 342 17.32 0.20 34.10
N TYR A 343 16.53 0.82 33.23
CA TYR A 343 15.37 0.17 32.61
C TYR A 343 15.60 -0.08 31.12
N GLU A 344 15.56 -1.36 30.73
CA GLU A 344 15.65 -1.80 29.34
C GLU A 344 14.29 -1.69 28.66
N LEU A 345 14.02 -0.50 28.11
CA LEU A 345 12.75 -0.11 27.50
C LEU A 345 12.90 0.15 26.00
N THR A 346 11.86 -0.19 25.22
CA THR A 346 11.77 0.18 23.80
C THR A 346 11.19 1.59 23.64
N GLY A 347 11.37 2.21 22.46
CA GLY A 347 10.80 3.53 22.17
C GLY A 347 9.27 3.55 22.31
N GLY A 348 8.59 2.50 21.86
CA GLY A 348 7.15 2.33 22.05
C GLY A 348 6.74 2.27 23.53
N THR A 349 7.51 1.55 24.35
CA THR A 349 7.26 1.47 25.80
C THR A 349 7.50 2.82 26.48
N ILE A 350 8.57 3.55 26.10
CA ILE A 350 8.85 4.91 26.60
C ILE A 350 7.67 5.86 26.30
N MET A 351 7.16 5.85 25.07
CA MET A 351 6.00 6.68 24.70
C MET A 351 4.74 6.32 25.48
N ASN A 352 4.51 5.04 25.77
CA ASN A 352 3.38 4.62 26.62
C ASN A 352 3.53 5.15 28.05
N ILE A 353 4.74 5.14 28.60
CA ILE A 353 5.03 5.68 29.94
C ILE A 353 4.78 7.18 29.95
N ILE A 354 5.34 7.94 29.01
CA ILE A 354 5.12 9.39 28.92
C ILE A 354 3.64 9.72 28.76
N ARG A 355 2.91 8.98 27.91
CA ARG A 355 1.46 9.15 27.76
C ARG A 355 0.74 8.94 29.08
N TYR A 356 1.05 7.87 29.81
CA TYR A 356 0.46 7.60 31.11
C TYR A 356 0.78 8.71 32.12
N SER A 357 2.04 9.09 32.23
CA SER A 357 2.49 10.11 33.19
C SER A 357 1.89 11.48 32.89
N SER A 358 1.76 11.84 31.61
CA SER A 358 1.08 13.08 31.16
C SER A 358 -0.41 13.05 31.55
N LEU A 359 -1.11 11.94 31.35
CA LEU A 359 -2.51 11.80 31.74
C LEU A 359 -2.71 11.89 33.26
N MET A 360 -1.79 11.31 34.06
CA MET A 360 -1.86 11.41 35.52
C MET A 360 -1.60 12.83 36.02
N THR A 361 -0.69 13.55 35.36
CA THR A 361 -0.41 14.96 35.61
C THR A 361 -1.64 15.82 35.34
N LEU A 362 -2.27 15.64 34.17
CA LEU A 362 -3.50 16.34 33.81
C LEU A 362 -4.67 15.98 34.73
N LYS A 363 -4.78 14.73 35.19
CA LYS A 363 -5.80 14.31 36.16
C LYS A 363 -5.70 15.08 37.49
N ARG A 364 -4.50 15.53 37.87
CA ARG A 364 -4.29 16.38 39.06
C ARG A 364 -4.44 17.88 38.78
N ASN A 365 -4.77 18.26 37.53
CA ASN A 365 -4.75 19.65 37.05
C ASN A 365 -3.39 20.33 37.23
N GLU A 366 -2.31 19.55 37.14
CA GLU A 366 -0.93 20.04 37.18
C GLU A 366 -0.37 20.11 35.75
N ASN A 367 0.75 20.83 35.58
CA ASN A 367 1.48 20.89 34.31
C ASN A 367 2.91 20.33 34.41
N THR A 368 3.27 19.72 35.54
CA THR A 368 4.61 19.18 35.77
C THR A 368 4.56 17.66 35.95
N ILE A 369 5.25 16.93 35.09
CA ILE A 369 5.37 15.48 35.20
C ILE A 369 6.32 15.16 36.36
N THR A 370 5.83 14.42 37.35
CA THR A 370 6.60 14.08 38.55
C THR A 370 7.38 12.78 38.39
N PHE A 371 8.44 12.62 39.17
CA PHE A 371 9.20 11.35 39.19
C PHE A 371 8.32 10.14 39.54
N ASN A 372 7.36 10.31 40.46
CA ASN A 372 6.44 9.24 40.85
C ASN A 372 5.52 8.80 39.68
N ASP A 373 5.09 9.73 38.82
CA ASP A 373 4.29 9.37 37.63
C ASP A 373 5.07 8.49 36.66
N ILE A 374 6.36 8.78 36.47
CA ILE A 374 7.25 8.00 35.61
C ILE A 374 7.50 6.62 36.23
N GLN A 375 7.79 6.54 37.53
CA GLN A 375 7.97 5.27 38.22
C GLN A 375 6.73 4.38 38.16
N GLN A 376 5.53 4.94 38.34
CA GLN A 376 4.28 4.20 38.21
C GLN A 376 4.04 3.73 36.77
N GLY A 377 4.35 4.58 35.78
CA GLY A 377 4.27 4.21 34.37
C GLY A 377 5.22 3.07 34.00
N ILE A 378 6.49 3.15 34.42
CA ILE A 378 7.47 2.07 34.27
C ILE A 378 6.94 0.79 34.92
N LYS A 379 6.42 0.89 36.15
CA LYS A 379 5.91 -0.27 36.87
C LYS A 379 4.77 -0.95 36.12
N ARG A 380 3.86 -0.16 35.56
CA ARG A 380 2.73 -0.64 34.78
C ARG A 380 3.16 -1.36 33.51
N GLU A 381 4.11 -0.81 32.75
CA GLU A 381 4.57 -1.45 31.51
C GLU A 381 5.36 -2.74 31.79
N TYR A 382 6.19 -2.77 32.84
CA TYR A 382 6.88 -4.00 33.26
C TYR A 382 5.91 -5.11 33.68
N LEU A 383 4.87 -4.76 34.44
CA LEU A 383 3.81 -5.71 34.82
C LEU A 383 3.06 -6.25 33.58
N LYS A 384 2.81 -5.40 32.59
CA LYS A 384 2.17 -5.79 31.33
C LYS A 384 3.04 -6.74 30.51
N GLU A 385 4.36 -6.56 30.53
CA GLU A 385 5.33 -7.47 29.90
C GLU A 385 5.60 -8.75 30.71
N GLY A 386 4.98 -8.91 31.90
CA GLY A 386 5.20 -10.06 32.77
C GLY A 386 6.57 -10.06 33.48
N LYS A 387 7.27 -8.93 33.51
CA LYS A 387 8.56 -8.77 34.20
C LYS A 387 8.33 -8.30 35.64
N ILE A 388 8.99 -8.96 36.60
CA ILE A 388 8.99 -8.53 38.01
C ILE A 388 10.05 -7.44 38.17
N ILE A 389 9.68 -6.33 38.82
CA ILE A 389 10.61 -5.25 39.16
C ILE A 389 11.25 -5.61 40.49
N THR A 390 12.54 -5.93 40.46
CA THR A 390 13.35 -6.12 41.67
C THR A 390 13.98 -4.82 42.13
#